data_AF-A0A0C9UDR8-F1
#
_entry.id   AF-A0A0C9UDR8-F1
#
_cell.length_a   1.000
_cell.length_b   1.000
_cell.length_c   1.000
_cell.angle_alpha   90.00
_cell.angle_beta   90.00
_cell.angle_gamma   90.00
#
_symmetry.space_group_name_H-M   'P 1'
#
loop_
_entity.id
_entity.type
_entity.pdbx_description
1 polymer ?
#
loop_
_entity_poly.entity_id
_entity_poly.type
_entity_poly.pdbx_seq_one_letter_code
_entity_poly.pdbx_strand_id
1 'polypeptide(L)'
;IFNQSLVSLRGTTLDITRFATTERFRFIDCHAWIADDTLKIYETSTLPYPYYSTISYVWFGLVSESSALDVDGWFRVYCGKREDGTTREDGGPINMRMLYYACQWSFDASCSYLWLDRICILQTSKIDKTWQI
;
A
#
# COMPACT_ATOMS: atom_id res chain seq x y z
N ILE A 1 3.98 -10.85 5.44
CA ILE A 1 4.15 -10.14 6.74
C ILE A 1 2.85 -9.59 7.31
N PHE A 2 1.86 -9.24 6.48
CA PHE A 2 0.62 -8.63 6.94
C PHE A 2 -0.57 -9.17 6.13
N ASN A 3 -1.73 -9.34 6.77
CA ASN A 3 -2.99 -9.65 6.12
C ASN A 3 -4.15 -8.93 6.81
N GLN A 4 -5.11 -8.41 6.03
CA GLN A 4 -6.31 -7.77 6.55
C GLN A 4 -7.42 -7.80 5.50
N SER A 5 -8.65 -8.10 5.90
CA SER A 5 -9.80 -8.05 4.98
C SER A 5 -10.06 -6.62 4.48
N LEU A 6 -10.42 -6.46 3.21
CA LEU A 6 -10.69 -5.16 2.61
C LEU A 6 -11.84 -4.42 3.30
N VAL A 7 -12.86 -5.14 3.76
CA VAL A 7 -13.96 -4.58 4.55
C VAL A 7 -13.45 -3.91 5.82
N SER A 8 -12.56 -4.59 6.56
CA SER A 8 -11.99 -4.04 7.80
C SER A 8 -10.93 -2.95 7.57
N LEU A 9 -10.37 -2.88 6.36
CA LEU A 9 -9.36 -1.88 5.99
C LEU A 9 -10.01 -0.53 5.64
N ARG A 10 -11.25 -0.55 5.13
CA ARG A 10 -11.97 0.65 4.68
C ARG A 10 -12.12 1.69 5.79
N GLY A 11 -11.77 2.94 5.49
CA GLY A 11 -11.81 4.07 6.40
C GLY A 11 -10.77 4.02 7.53
N THR A 12 -9.83 3.07 7.48
CA THR A 12 -8.81 2.90 8.52
C THR A 12 -7.44 3.40 8.08
N THR A 13 -6.46 3.26 8.98
CA THR A 13 -5.05 3.54 8.71
C THR A 13 -4.27 2.22 8.77
N LEU A 14 -3.72 1.81 7.64
CA LEU A 14 -2.79 0.69 7.52
C LEU A 14 -1.50 1.01 8.28
N ASP A 15 -1.17 0.20 9.28
CA ASP A 15 0.08 0.27 10.02
C ASP A 15 0.82 -1.07 9.94
N ILE A 16 1.94 -1.08 9.21
CA ILE A 16 2.80 -2.26 9.07
C ILE A 16 4.05 -2.21 9.97
N THR A 17 4.19 -1.19 10.82
CA THR A 17 5.44 -0.93 11.56
C THR A 17 5.87 -2.08 12.46
N ARG A 18 4.92 -2.84 13.03
CA ARG A 18 5.23 -4.01 13.87
C ARG A 18 5.54 -5.29 13.08
N PHE A 19 5.32 -5.29 11.77
CA PHE A 19 5.38 -6.48 10.93
C PHE A 19 6.51 -6.42 9.90
N ALA A 20 6.89 -5.21 9.46
CA ALA A 20 7.87 -5.01 8.41
C ALA A 20 9.30 -4.92 8.94
N THR A 21 10.23 -5.48 8.18
CA THR A 21 11.66 -5.33 8.39
C THR A 21 12.17 -4.20 7.48
N THR A 22 13.09 -3.36 7.98
CA THR A 22 13.74 -2.35 7.15
C THR A 22 14.56 -3.00 6.03
N GLU A 23 14.69 -2.31 4.89
CA GLU A 23 15.56 -2.70 3.77
C GLU A 23 15.14 -4.07 3.17
N ARG A 24 13.82 -4.32 3.17
CA ARG A 24 13.20 -5.47 2.51
C ARG A 24 12.22 -5.02 1.45
N PHE A 25 12.23 -5.70 0.31
CA PHE A 25 11.19 -5.51 -0.69
C PHE A 25 9.86 -5.99 -0.14
N ARG A 26 8.80 -5.20 -0.36
CA ARG A 26 7.44 -5.58 -0.02
C ARG A 26 6.54 -5.40 -1.22
N PHE A 27 5.55 -6.28 -1.32
CA PHE A 27 4.61 -6.29 -2.43
C PHE A 27 3.22 -6.63 -1.94
N ILE A 28 2.23 -6.07 -2.61
CA ILE A 28 0.83 -6.47 -2.50
C ILE A 28 0.65 -7.73 -3.34
N ASP A 29 0.01 -8.75 -2.76
CA ASP A 29 -0.41 -9.96 -3.47
C ASP A 29 -1.67 -9.63 -4.30
N CYS A 30 -1.54 -9.55 -5.62
CA CYS A 30 -2.62 -9.14 -6.51
C CYS A 30 -3.79 -10.12 -6.48
N HIS A 31 -3.51 -11.42 -6.38
CA HIS A 31 -4.57 -12.43 -6.32
C HIS A 31 -5.39 -12.30 -5.04
N ALA A 32 -4.72 -12.14 -3.90
CA ALA A 32 -5.40 -11.93 -2.61
C ALA A 32 -6.29 -10.66 -2.63
N TRP A 33 -5.85 -9.61 -3.31
CA TRP A 33 -6.64 -8.39 -3.43
C TRP A 33 -7.89 -8.57 -4.32
N ILE A 34 -7.76 -9.22 -5.48
CA ILE A 34 -8.83 -9.34 -6.48
C ILE A 34 -9.83 -10.44 -6.13
N ALA A 35 -9.36 -11.59 -5.64
CA ALA A 35 -10.17 -12.79 -5.47
C ALA A 35 -10.54 -13.07 -4.01
N ASP A 36 -9.65 -12.76 -3.06
CA ASP A 36 -9.84 -13.12 -1.64
C ASP A 36 -10.34 -11.95 -0.77
N ASP A 37 -10.64 -10.80 -1.38
CA ASP A 37 -11.01 -9.55 -0.69
C ASP A 37 -10.09 -9.24 0.50
N THR A 38 -8.77 -9.42 0.29
CA THR A 38 -7.76 -9.30 1.35
C THR A 38 -6.56 -8.49 0.89
N LEU A 39 -6.18 -7.47 1.67
CA LEU A 39 -4.86 -6.88 1.55
C LEU A 39 -3.85 -7.83 2.19
N LYS A 40 -2.98 -8.42 1.38
CA LYS A 40 -1.85 -9.23 1.84
C LYS A 40 -0.55 -8.62 1.36
N ILE A 41 0.36 -8.39 2.30
CA ILE A 41 1.68 -7.83 2.02
C ILE A 41 2.74 -8.92 2.20
N TYR A 42 3.39 -9.27 1.10
CA TYR A 42 4.53 -10.15 1.04
C TYR A 42 5.83 -9.35 1.27
N GLU A 43 6.82 -9.94 1.95
CA GLU A 43 8.14 -9.34 2.20
C GLU A 43 9.22 -10.32 1.76
N THR A 44 10.30 -9.82 1.17
CA THR A 44 11.43 -10.62 0.70
C THR A 44 12.73 -9.82 0.68
N SER A 45 13.86 -10.52 0.75
CA SER A 45 15.20 -9.98 0.58
C SER A 45 15.66 -9.91 -0.88
N THR A 46 14.95 -10.57 -1.79
CA THR A 46 15.29 -10.66 -3.22
C THR A 46 14.09 -10.32 -4.08
N LEU A 47 14.32 -9.68 -5.21
CA LEU A 47 13.24 -9.34 -6.14
C LEU A 47 12.56 -10.63 -6.68
N PRO A 48 11.23 -10.70 -6.64
CA PRO A 48 10.48 -11.84 -7.19
C PRO A 48 10.43 -11.72 -8.72
N TYR A 49 11.54 -12.03 -9.40
CA TYR A 49 11.59 -12.04 -10.87
C TYR A 49 10.86 -13.27 -11.43
N PRO A 50 10.06 -13.17 -12.51
CA PRO A 50 9.59 -11.99 -13.26
C PRO A 50 8.21 -11.42 -12.82
N TYR A 51 7.76 -11.66 -11.60
CA TYR A 51 6.33 -11.63 -11.25
C TYR A 51 5.83 -10.35 -10.56
N TYR A 52 6.42 -9.18 -10.84
CA TYR A 52 5.97 -7.94 -10.21
C TYR A 52 5.93 -6.72 -11.13
N SER A 53 5.06 -5.78 -10.77
CA SER A 53 4.94 -4.46 -11.37
C SER A 53 5.11 -3.37 -10.31
N THR A 54 5.36 -2.13 -10.72
CA THR A 54 5.61 -1.00 -9.81
C THR A 54 4.74 0.20 -10.16
N ILE A 55 4.21 0.87 -9.14
CA ILE A 55 3.51 2.15 -9.26
C ILE A 55 4.10 3.12 -8.23
N SER A 56 4.60 4.26 -8.72
CA SER A 56 4.95 5.38 -7.86
C SER A 56 3.69 6.17 -7.48
N TYR A 57 3.65 6.72 -6.27
CA TYR A 57 2.51 7.48 -5.74
C TYR A 57 2.46 8.88 -6.39
N VAL A 58 2.14 8.93 -7.68
CA VAL A 58 2.16 10.16 -8.50
C VAL A 58 0.99 11.09 -8.23
N TRP A 59 -0.04 10.65 -7.50
CA TRP A 59 -1.24 11.44 -7.19
C TRP A 59 -1.15 12.18 -5.84
N PHE A 60 0.05 12.36 -5.29
CA PHE A 60 0.24 13.26 -4.16
C PHE A 60 -0.20 14.68 -4.52
N GLY A 61 -1.06 15.28 -3.69
CA GLY A 61 -1.59 16.63 -3.90
C GLY A 61 -2.80 16.71 -4.84
N LEU A 62 -3.23 15.60 -5.46
CA LEU A 62 -4.51 15.56 -6.15
C LEU A 62 -5.63 15.35 -5.14
N VAL A 63 -6.67 16.19 -5.26
CA VAL A 63 -7.85 16.14 -4.41
C VAL A 63 -8.92 15.32 -5.14
N SER A 64 -9.46 14.31 -4.46
CA SER A 64 -10.67 13.60 -4.91
C SER A 64 -11.86 14.12 -4.09
N GLU A 65 -13.03 14.20 -4.71
CA GLU A 65 -14.27 14.52 -4.01
C GLU A 65 -14.52 13.46 -2.92
N SER A 66 -14.87 13.89 -1.71
CA SER A 66 -15.11 12.99 -0.58
C SER A 66 -16.20 11.95 -0.88
N SER A 67 -17.25 12.37 -1.60
CA SER A 67 -18.32 11.50 -2.08
C SER A 67 -17.82 10.36 -2.95
N ALA A 68 -16.85 10.61 -3.83
CA ALA A 68 -16.27 9.59 -4.71
C ALA A 68 -15.40 8.60 -3.92
N LEU A 69 -14.59 9.10 -2.98
CA LEU A 69 -13.77 8.26 -2.09
C LEU A 69 -14.65 7.36 -1.22
N ASP A 70 -15.78 7.88 -0.73
CA ASP A 70 -16.68 7.11 0.12
C ASP A 70 -17.36 5.98 -0.65
N VAL A 71 -17.69 6.16 -1.93
CA VAL A 71 -18.26 5.08 -2.77
C VAL A 71 -17.22 3.99 -3.06
N ASP A 72 -16.02 4.39 -3.47
CA ASP A 72 -14.96 3.46 -3.87
C ASP A 72 -14.23 2.78 -2.71
N GLY A 73 -14.33 3.37 -1.53
CA GLY A 73 -13.57 2.96 -0.36
C GLY A 73 -12.14 3.49 -0.40
N TRP A 74 -11.61 3.76 0.79
CA TRP A 74 -10.29 4.30 0.96
C TRP A 74 -9.66 3.83 2.27
N PHE A 75 -8.33 3.93 2.36
CA PHE A 75 -7.61 3.80 3.62
C PHE A 75 -6.38 4.71 3.59
N ARG A 76 -5.81 5.01 4.76
CA ARG A 76 -4.57 5.78 4.89
C ARG A 76 -3.41 4.85 5.23
N VAL A 77 -2.18 5.32 5.07
CA VAL A 77 -0.98 4.61 5.52
C VAL A 77 -0.38 5.38 6.69
N TYR A 78 -0.07 4.67 7.78
CA TYR A 78 0.52 5.26 8.97
C TYR A 78 1.94 5.75 8.71
N CYS A 79 2.20 7.04 8.94
CA CYS A 79 3.51 7.66 8.72
C CYS A 79 4.22 8.09 10.01
N GLY A 80 3.75 7.60 11.17
CA GLY A 80 4.25 8.01 12.48
C GLY A 80 3.42 9.14 13.09
N LYS A 81 3.92 9.71 14.19
CA LYS A 81 3.31 10.85 14.89
C LYS A 81 4.20 12.09 14.81
N ARG A 82 3.58 13.26 14.91
CA ARG A 82 4.24 14.55 15.11
C ARG A 82 4.61 14.71 16.59
N GLU A 83 5.37 15.76 16.90
CA GLU A 83 5.78 16.09 18.28
C GLU A 83 4.60 16.36 19.20
N ASP A 84 3.50 16.90 18.65
CA ASP A 84 2.24 17.13 19.36
C ASP A 84 1.38 15.86 19.58
N GLY A 85 1.88 14.69 19.16
CA GLY A 85 1.19 13.41 19.29
C GLY A 85 0.14 13.11 18.20
N THR A 86 -0.13 14.04 17.28
CA THR A 86 -1.03 13.82 16.15
C THR A 86 -0.40 12.92 15.09
N THR A 87 -1.21 12.17 14.35
CA THR A 87 -0.72 11.30 13.27
C THR A 87 -0.19 12.13 12.12
N ARG A 88 0.97 11.75 11.58
CA ARG A 88 1.49 12.33 10.35
C ARG A 88 0.65 11.89 9.16
N GLU A 89 0.19 12.87 8.39
CA GLU A 89 -0.43 12.64 7.09
C GLU A 89 0.53 13.06 5.98
N ASP A 90 1.59 12.27 5.75
CA ASP A 90 2.57 12.59 4.70
C ASP A 90 1.99 12.38 3.29
N GLY A 91 0.70 12.06 3.16
CA GLY A 91 -0.03 11.94 1.89
C GLY A 91 -1.47 11.49 2.07
N GLY A 92 -2.20 11.55 0.96
CA GLY A 92 -3.64 11.32 0.91
C GLY A 92 -4.06 9.86 1.08
N PRO A 93 -5.39 9.62 1.12
CA PRO A 93 -5.94 8.28 1.14
C PRO A 93 -5.57 7.49 -0.13
N ILE A 94 -5.36 6.19 0.03
CA ILE A 94 -5.32 5.22 -1.06
C ILE A 94 -6.77 4.88 -1.42
N ASN A 95 -7.17 5.18 -2.66
CA ASN A 95 -8.45 4.73 -3.21
C ASN A 95 -8.37 3.21 -3.50
N MET A 96 -9.29 2.44 -2.94
CA MET A 96 -9.30 0.98 -3.04
C MET A 96 -9.69 0.49 -4.44
N ARG A 97 -10.56 1.22 -5.16
CA ARG A 97 -10.92 0.93 -6.55
C ARG A 97 -9.74 1.09 -7.50
N MET A 98 -8.94 2.13 -7.31
CA MET A 98 -7.71 2.33 -8.08
C MET A 98 -6.73 1.19 -7.83
N LEU A 99 -6.55 0.79 -6.57
CA LEU A 99 -5.67 -0.34 -6.23
C LEU A 99 -6.20 -1.67 -6.80
N TYR A 100 -7.52 -1.87 -6.86
CA TYR A 100 -8.11 -3.00 -7.58
C TYR A 100 -7.72 -3.02 -9.05
N TYR A 101 -7.85 -1.89 -9.77
CA TYR A 101 -7.46 -1.83 -11.18
C TYR A 101 -5.97 -2.04 -11.38
N ALA A 102 -5.14 -1.49 -10.49
CA ALA A 102 -3.70 -1.72 -10.52
C ALA A 102 -3.38 -3.21 -10.36
N CYS A 103 -3.91 -3.87 -9.34
CA CYS A 103 -3.73 -5.31 -9.13
C CYS A 103 -4.26 -6.12 -10.31
N GLN A 104 -5.44 -5.78 -10.85
CA GLN A 104 -6.04 -6.47 -12.00
C GLN A 104 -5.11 -6.39 -13.22
N TRP A 105 -4.62 -5.19 -13.56
CA TRP A 105 -3.70 -5.02 -14.67
C TRP A 105 -2.36 -5.73 -14.46
N SER A 106 -1.81 -5.68 -13.25
CA SER A 106 -0.62 -6.48 -12.90
C SER A 106 -0.87 -7.96 -13.15
N PHE A 107 -2.00 -8.48 -12.68
CA PHE A 107 -2.36 -9.88 -12.82
C PHE A 107 -2.55 -10.29 -14.29
N ASP A 108 -3.26 -9.46 -15.08
CA ASP A 108 -3.45 -9.68 -16.52
C ASP A 108 -2.11 -9.65 -17.28
N ALA A 109 -1.14 -8.86 -16.81
CA ALA A 109 0.24 -8.83 -17.30
C ALA A 109 1.13 -9.95 -16.74
N SER A 110 0.54 -10.99 -16.13
CA SER A 110 1.25 -12.12 -15.51
C SER A 110 2.19 -11.73 -14.34
N CYS A 111 1.92 -10.61 -13.69
CA CYS A 111 2.59 -10.18 -12.46
C CYS A 111 1.71 -10.46 -11.24
N SER A 112 2.12 -11.42 -10.41
CA SER A 112 1.40 -11.78 -9.18
C SER A 112 1.51 -10.71 -8.09
N TYR A 113 2.49 -9.81 -8.20
CA TYR A 113 2.83 -8.85 -7.17
C TYR A 113 2.81 -7.41 -7.68
N LEU A 114 2.37 -6.49 -6.82
CA LEU A 114 2.41 -5.06 -7.07
C LEU A 114 3.22 -4.36 -5.98
N TRP A 115 4.27 -3.64 -6.36
CA TRP A 115 4.91 -2.67 -5.50
C TRP A 115 4.22 -1.32 -5.69
N LEU A 116 3.77 -0.73 -4.59
CA LEU A 116 3.15 0.59 -4.58
C LEU A 116 3.81 1.42 -3.49
N ASP A 117 4.36 2.57 -3.89
CA ASP A 117 4.82 3.60 -2.96
C ASP A 117 3.72 3.89 -1.93
N ARG A 118 4.11 4.22 -0.70
CA ARG A 118 3.30 4.25 0.52
C ARG A 118 3.11 2.89 1.16
N ILE A 119 2.43 1.97 0.50
CA ILE A 119 2.01 0.69 1.10
C ILE A 119 3.21 -0.24 1.29
N CYS A 120 4.10 -0.29 0.31
CA CYS A 120 5.23 -1.20 0.28
C CYS A 120 6.49 -0.63 0.97
N ILE A 121 6.39 0.56 1.57
CA ILE A 121 7.49 1.27 2.23
C ILE A 121 7.14 1.46 3.71
N LEU A 122 8.10 1.23 4.61
CA LEU A 122 7.93 1.45 6.04
C LEU A 122 7.98 2.96 6.29
N GLN A 123 6.82 3.61 6.27
CA GLN A 123 6.73 5.07 6.29
C GLN A 123 7.34 5.71 7.55
N THR A 124 7.47 4.94 8.64
CA THR A 124 8.09 5.37 9.90
C THR A 124 9.62 5.27 9.91
N SER A 125 10.26 4.68 8.89
CA SER A 125 11.70 4.49 8.83
C SER A 125 12.34 5.30 7.70
N LYS A 126 13.21 6.25 8.07
CA LYS A 126 13.98 7.03 7.09
C LYS A 126 14.92 6.15 6.29
N ILE A 127 15.55 5.17 6.94
CA ILE A 127 16.48 4.22 6.31
C ILE A 127 15.73 3.44 5.23
N ASP A 128 14.57 2.90 5.58
CA ASP A 128 13.79 2.09 4.65
C ASP A 128 13.26 2.93 3.47
N LYS A 129 12.82 4.16 3.71
CA LYS A 129 12.44 5.09 2.63
C LYS A 129 13.58 5.28 1.64
N THR A 130 14.77 5.65 2.12
CA THR A 130 15.95 5.88 1.27
C THR A 130 16.45 4.61 0.57
N TRP A 131 16.17 3.43 1.12
CA TRP A 131 16.54 2.18 0.47
C TRP A 131 15.58 1.80 -0.67
N GLN A 132 14.29 2.15 -0.54
CA GLN A 132 13.26 1.82 -1.54
C GLN A 132 13.21 2.80 -2.72
N ILE A 133 13.54 4.09 -2.48
CA ILE A 133 13.49 5.19 -3.46
C ILE A 133 14.75 6.06 -3.40
#